data_AF-A0A6B2DFN6-F1
#
_entry.id   AF-A0A6B2DFN6-F1
#
_cell.length_a   1.000
_cell.length_b   1.000
_cell.length_c   1.000
_cell.angle_alpha   90.00
_cell.angle_beta   90.00
_cell.angle_gamma   90.00
#
_symmetry.space_group_name_H-M   'P 1'
#
loop_
_entity.id
_entity.type
_entity.pdbx_description
1 polymer ?
#
loop_
_entity_poly.entity_id
_entity_poly.type
_entity_poly.pdbx_seq_one_letter_code
_entity_poly.pdbx_strand_id
1 'polypeptide(L)'
;AQPVLADLLTTSSLGALDPANPFHRELAATALAYLDHGQRLRTTAEALHLHPNTVRYRLDRLAELTPLALAENSGGRVLDAVRSWWALHHWLGDAG
;
A
#
# COMPACT_ATOMS: atom_id res chain seq x y z
N ALA A 1 15.04 -2.18 -14.22
CA ALA A 1 14.55 -1.20 -13.22
C ALA A 1 15.72 -0.79 -12.33
N GLN A 2 15.82 0.46 -11.89
CA GLN A 2 16.92 0.92 -11.00
C GLN A 2 16.64 0.46 -9.55
N PRO A 3 17.36 -0.53 -9.01
CA PRO A 3 17.10 -1.08 -7.66
C PRO A 3 17.35 -0.06 -6.55
N VAL A 4 18.32 0.85 -6.71
CA VAL A 4 18.64 1.87 -5.69
C VAL A 4 17.48 2.83 -5.41
N LEU A 5 16.68 3.18 -6.42
CA LEU A 5 15.51 4.03 -6.20
C LEU A 5 14.38 3.25 -5.47
N ALA A 6 14.33 1.93 -5.65
CA ALA A 6 13.42 1.02 -4.94
C ALA A 6 13.70 1.02 -3.47
N ASP A 7 14.95 0.72 -3.13
CA ASP A 7 15.37 0.62 -1.74
C ASP A 7 15.14 1.93 -1.00
N LEU A 8 15.46 3.07 -1.64
CA LEU A 8 15.27 4.38 -1.03
C LEU A 8 13.78 4.73 -0.81
N LEU A 9 12.91 4.46 -1.78
CA LEU A 9 11.47 4.75 -1.65
C LEU A 9 10.80 3.79 -0.66
N THR A 10 11.12 2.50 -0.73
CA THR A 10 10.58 1.48 0.17
C THR A 10 11.03 1.71 1.61
N THR A 11 12.33 1.97 1.84
CA THR A 11 12.85 2.21 3.20
C THR A 11 12.24 3.46 3.82
N SER A 12 12.13 4.55 3.06
CA SER A 12 11.57 5.80 3.56
C SER A 12 10.05 5.76 3.75
N SER A 13 9.33 4.95 2.96
CA SER A 13 7.86 4.96 2.95
C SER A 13 7.22 3.80 3.71
N LEU A 14 7.86 2.64 3.79
CA LEU A 14 7.30 1.41 4.39
C LEU A 14 8.19 0.82 5.49
N GLY A 15 9.25 1.52 5.92
CA GLY A 15 10.24 1.00 6.88
C GLY A 15 9.70 0.62 8.26
N ALA A 16 8.47 1.02 8.61
CA ALA A 16 7.79 0.62 9.84
C ALA A 16 7.05 -0.73 9.72
N LEU A 17 6.88 -1.25 8.51
CA LEU A 17 6.28 -2.56 8.29
C LEU A 17 7.31 -3.67 8.48
N ASP A 18 6.81 -4.80 8.97
CA ASP A 18 7.58 -6.01 9.25
C ASP A 18 7.11 -7.09 8.26
N PRO A 19 7.96 -7.54 7.32
CA PRO A 19 7.63 -8.59 6.38
C PRO A 19 7.23 -9.92 7.04
N ALA A 20 7.74 -10.21 8.24
CA ALA A 20 7.42 -11.42 8.97
C ALA A 20 6.04 -11.36 9.64
N ASN A 21 5.45 -10.17 9.77
CA ASN A 21 4.14 -9.98 10.37
C ASN A 21 3.02 -10.16 9.32
N PRO A 22 2.15 -11.19 9.43
CA PRO A 22 1.09 -11.45 8.46
C PRO A 22 0.12 -10.29 8.32
N PHE A 23 -0.18 -9.57 9.41
CA PHE A 23 -1.07 -8.43 9.37
C PHE A 23 -0.45 -7.27 8.58
N HIS A 24 0.84 -7.01 8.72
CA HIS A 24 1.53 -5.99 7.91
C HIS A 24 1.49 -6.33 6.41
N ARG A 25 1.59 -7.62 6.07
CA ARG A 25 1.39 -8.07 4.69
C ARG A 25 -0.03 -7.85 4.19
N GLU A 26 -1.04 -8.09 5.02
CA GLU A 26 -2.43 -7.79 4.68
C GLU A 26 -2.66 -6.29 4.46
N LEU A 27 -2.04 -5.41 5.25
CA LEU A 27 -2.12 -3.96 5.08
C LEU A 27 -1.55 -3.55 3.72
N ALA A 28 -0.33 -4.00 3.41
CA ALA A 28 0.34 -3.69 2.15
C ALA A 28 -0.43 -4.25 0.94
N ALA A 29 -0.91 -5.50 1.01
CA ALA A 29 -1.72 -6.12 -0.04
C ALA A 29 -3.05 -5.38 -0.25
N THR A 30 -3.69 -4.94 0.83
CA THR A 30 -4.94 -4.15 0.75
C THR A 30 -4.71 -2.80 0.06
N ALA A 31 -3.59 -2.13 0.38
CA ALA A 31 -3.23 -0.87 -0.25
C ALA A 31 -2.86 -1.02 -1.73
N LEU A 32 -2.14 -2.08 -2.09
CA LEU A 32 -1.81 -2.37 -3.49
C LEU A 32 -3.09 -2.60 -4.30
N ALA A 33 -3.99 -3.46 -3.80
CA ALA A 33 -5.28 -3.70 -4.43
C ALA A 33 -6.13 -2.42 -4.52
N TYR A 34 -6.08 -1.55 -3.52
CA TYR A 34 -6.77 -0.26 -3.56
C TYR A 34 -6.27 0.62 -4.71
N LEU A 35 -4.95 0.67 -4.93
CA LEU A 35 -4.36 1.40 -6.05
C LEU A 35 -4.72 0.77 -7.40
N ASP A 36 -4.68 -0.56 -7.51
CA ASP A 36 -5.04 -1.30 -8.73
C ASP A 36 -6.49 -1.06 -9.15
N HIS A 37 -7.40 -0.89 -8.18
CA HIS A 37 -8.83 -0.68 -8.41
C HIS A 37 -9.23 0.80 -8.44
N GLY A 38 -8.28 1.68 -8.79
CA GLY A 38 -8.53 3.11 -8.99
C GLY A 38 -8.98 3.82 -7.70
N GLN A 39 -8.52 3.34 -6.55
CA GLN A 39 -8.72 3.97 -5.25
C GLN A 39 -10.19 3.99 -4.83
N ARG A 40 -10.89 2.90 -5.15
CA ARG A 40 -12.31 2.69 -4.83
C ARG A 40 -12.47 1.59 -3.78
N LEU A 41 -12.90 1.98 -2.59
CA LEU A 41 -13.09 1.06 -1.46
C LEU A 41 -13.97 -0.14 -1.79
N ARG A 42 -15.13 0.08 -2.43
CA ARG A 42 -16.08 -1.01 -2.75
C ARG A 42 -15.47 -2.01 -3.72
N THR A 43 -14.88 -1.53 -4.82
CA THR A 43 -14.26 -2.39 -5.84
C THR A 43 -13.07 -3.16 -5.24
N THR A 44 -12.30 -2.53 -4.37
CA THR A 44 -11.20 -3.18 -3.63
C THR A 44 -11.73 -4.28 -2.71
N ALA A 45 -12.81 -3.99 -1.97
CA ALA A 45 -13.44 -4.93 -1.05
C ALA A 45 -13.98 -6.15 -1.79
N GLU A 46 -14.66 -5.93 -2.93
CA GLU A 46 -15.11 -7.01 -3.82
C GLU A 46 -13.94 -7.87 -4.31
N ALA A 47 -12.86 -7.24 -4.80
CA ALA A 47 -11.68 -7.96 -5.29
C ALA A 47 -10.96 -8.78 -4.21
N LEU A 48 -10.97 -8.31 -2.96
CA LEU A 48 -10.34 -8.99 -1.83
C LEU A 48 -11.29 -9.91 -1.05
N HIS A 49 -12.57 -10.00 -1.45
CA HIS A 49 -13.61 -10.71 -0.71
C HIS A 49 -13.75 -10.24 0.75
N LEU A 50 -13.63 -8.93 0.97
CA LEU A 50 -13.73 -8.27 2.28
C LEU A 50 -14.96 -7.37 2.34
N HIS A 51 -15.34 -6.99 3.56
CA HIS A 51 -16.28 -5.90 3.75
C HIS A 51 -15.58 -4.54 3.50
N PRO A 52 -16.23 -3.52 2.90
CA PRO A 52 -15.62 -2.19 2.68
C PRO A 52 -15.04 -1.54 3.94
N ASN A 53 -15.65 -1.78 5.11
CA ASN A 53 -15.12 -1.28 6.39
C ASN A 53 -13.76 -1.90 6.74
N THR A 54 -13.54 -3.17 6.41
CA THR A 54 -12.25 -3.83 6.65
C THR A 54 -11.17 -3.23 5.76
N VAL A 55 -11.49 -2.92 4.49
CA VAL A 55 -10.56 -2.22 3.59
C VAL A 55 -10.22 -0.85 4.16
N ARG A 56 -11.21 -0.04 4.51
CA ARG A 56 -11.02 1.28 5.13
C ARG A 56 -10.12 1.18 6.37
N TYR A 57 -10.47 0.30 7.30
CA TYR A 57 -9.70 0.09 8.53
C TYR A 57 -8.23 -0.25 8.24
N ARG A 58 -7.96 -1.15 7.28
CA ARG A 58 -6.59 -1.50 6.90
C ARG A 58 -5.83 -0.34 6.26
N LEU A 59 -6.49 0.46 5.41
CA LEU A 59 -5.86 1.65 4.81
C LEU A 59 -5.56 2.72 5.87
N ASP A 60 -6.50 2.98 6.78
CA ASP A 60 -6.32 3.90 7.90
C ASP A 60 -5.15 3.43 8.79
N ARG A 61 -5.13 2.14 9.14
CA ARG A 61 -4.05 1.56 9.95
C ARG A 61 -2.70 1.63 9.25
N LEU A 62 -2.64 1.46 7.93
CA LEU A 62 -1.40 1.62 7.18
C LEU A 62 -0.92 3.08 7.20
N ALA A 63 -1.83 4.05 7.06
CA ALA A 63 -1.52 5.47 7.11
C ALA A 63 -1.05 5.93 8.51
N GLU A 64 -1.51 5.29 9.58
CA GLU A 64 -0.99 5.52 10.94
C GLU A 64 0.46 5.00 11.11
N LEU A 65 0.81 3.92 10.43
CA LEU A 65 2.11 3.26 10.57
C LEU A 65 3.17 3.81 9.61
N THR A 66 2.75 4.40 8.49
CA THR A 66 3.64 4.72 7.37
C THR A 66 3.35 6.11 6.79
N PRO A 67 4.37 6.83 6.31
CA PRO A 67 4.16 8.07 5.56
C PRO A 67 3.71 7.81 4.12
N LEU A 68 3.19 6.63 3.80
CA LEU A 68 2.81 6.23 2.45
C LEU A 68 1.69 7.12 1.92
N ALA A 69 1.90 7.65 0.72
CA ALA A 69 0.94 8.51 0.05
C ALA A 69 -0.14 7.66 -0.66
N LEU A 70 -1.28 7.45 0.00
CA LEU A 70 -2.52 6.95 -0.63
C LEU A 70 -3.35 8.16 -1.07
N ALA A 71 -4.11 8.12 -2.18
CA ALA A 71 -4.65 9.35 -2.79
C ALA A 71 -5.52 10.20 -1.86
N GLU A 72 -6.14 9.60 -0.84
CA GLU A 72 -6.89 10.33 0.18
C GLU A 72 -6.01 11.36 0.91
N ASN A 73 -4.71 11.09 1.07
CA ASN A 73 -3.74 11.96 1.75
C ASN A 73 -2.73 12.64 0.79
N SER A 74 -2.66 12.21 -0.47
CA SER A 74 -1.61 12.65 -1.43
C SER A 74 -1.97 13.90 -2.24
N GLY A 75 -3.18 14.47 -2.04
CA GLY A 75 -3.70 15.53 -2.91
C GLY A 75 -3.93 15.09 -4.36
N GLY A 76 -4.17 13.79 -4.60
CA GLY A 76 -4.54 13.26 -5.93
C GLY A 76 -3.44 13.29 -7.00
N ARG A 77 -2.16 13.37 -6.62
CA ARG A 77 -1.06 13.40 -7.60
C ARG A 77 -0.77 12.01 -8.14
N VAL A 78 -0.88 11.84 -9.45
CA VAL A 78 -0.60 10.56 -10.17
C VAL A 78 0.77 9.99 -9.82
N LEU A 79 1.79 10.84 -9.69
CA LEU A 79 3.14 10.41 -9.35
C LEU A 79 3.22 9.74 -7.97
N ASP A 80 2.46 10.22 -7.00
CA ASP A 80 2.48 9.67 -5.64
C ASP A 80 1.77 8.31 -5.61
N ALA A 81 0.67 8.17 -6.34
CA ALA A 81 0.01 6.87 -6.52
C ALA A 81 0.94 5.83 -7.19
N VAL A 82 1.67 6.22 -8.25
CA VAL A 82 2.63 5.34 -8.94
C VAL A 82 3.80 4.96 -8.03
N ARG A 83 4.33 5.91 -7.24
CA ARG A 83 5.41 5.65 -6.27
C ARG A 83 4.96 4.68 -5.19
N SER A 84 3.79 4.91 -4.60
CA SER A 84 3.21 4.04 -3.57
C SER A 84 2.92 2.65 -4.12
N TRP A 85 2.37 2.55 -5.34
CA TRP A 85 2.12 1.28 -6.01
C TRP A 85 3.40 0.47 -6.17
N TRP A 86 4.46 1.12 -6.66
CA TRP A 86 5.73 0.45 -6.91
C TRP A 86 6.44 0.02 -5.62
N ALA A 87 6.42 0.87 -4.58
CA ALA A 87 6.98 0.52 -3.27
C ALA A 87 6.25 -0.68 -2.64
N LEU A 88 4.91 -0.71 -2.71
CA LEU A 88 4.11 -1.83 -2.21
C LEU A 88 4.35 -3.12 -2.98
N HIS A 89 4.43 -3.04 -4.31
CA HIS A 89 4.69 -4.19 -5.17
C HIS A 89 6.05 -4.83 -4.87
N HIS A 90 7.11 -4.03 -4.70
CA HIS A 90 8.43 -4.56 -4.33
C HIS A 90 8.46 -5.08 -2.91
N TRP A 91 7.93 -4.34 -1.94
CA TRP A 91 7.90 -4.78 -0.54
C TRP A 91 7.20 -6.14 -0.36
N LEU A 92 6.13 -6.39 -1.13
CA LEU A 92 5.45 -7.70 -1.14
C LEU A 92 6.22 -8.80 -1.88
N GLY A 93 7.01 -8.43 -2.89
CA GLY A 93 7.83 -9.35 -3.69
C GLY A 93 9.12 -9.78 -2.99
N ASP A 94 9.73 -8.89 -2.22
CA ASP A 94 10.96 -9.15 -1.45
C ASP A 94 10.67 -9.92 -0.15
N ALA A 95 9.41 -9.96 0.30
CA ALA A 95 8.95 -10.72 1.47
C ALA A 95 8.68 -12.21 1.17
N GLY A 96 9.06 -12.70 -0.01
CA GLY A 96 8.83 -14.07 -0.52
C GLY A 96 10.10 -14.92 -0.56
#